data_AF-A0AAV0TBU7-F1
#
_entry.id   AF-A0AAV0TBU7-F1
#
_cell.length_a   1.000
_cell.length_b   1.000
_cell.length_c   1.000
_cell.angle_alpha   90.00
_cell.angle_beta   90.00
_cell.angle_gamma   90.00
#
_symmetry.space_group_name_H-M   'P 1'
#
loop_
_entity.id
_entity.type
_entity.pdbx_description
1 polymer ?
#
loop_
_entity_poly.entity_id
_entity_poly.type
_entity_poly.pdbx_seq_one_letter_code
_entity_poly.pdbx_strand_id
1 'polypeptide(L)'
;MGDLQRLFRALGGDADVRSVNCNEAEATTIDVAVASLFPSLAAADNVKFRHVTFHVFRLHNVEDPCEDYGQTAVFNGYDIQDKATGDKDLSSSYQLDDDWNFRRGVCTPIDGNTAQILQTSWMQRYFSVSGDYSRHRGPFVASAYSMDGSPVSQQAASTPEAAVANQPSSTLSSSLIEPLDMINI
;
A
#
# COMPACT_ATOMS: atom_id res chain seq x y z
N MET A 1 -15.73 -8.36 9.69
CA MET A 1 -14.36 -7.84 9.49
C MET A 1 -14.12 -6.53 10.25
N GLY A 2 -14.95 -5.51 10.07
CA GLY A 2 -14.75 -4.18 10.68
C GLY A 2 -14.57 -4.16 12.20
N ASP A 3 -15.36 -4.90 12.98
CA ASP A 3 -15.21 -4.90 14.44
C ASP A 3 -13.94 -5.61 14.93
N LEU A 4 -13.48 -6.64 14.21
CA LEU A 4 -12.21 -7.30 14.52
C LEU A 4 -11.03 -6.37 14.20
N GLN A 5 -11.08 -5.65 13.08
CA GLN A 5 -10.10 -4.60 12.75
C GLN A 5 -10.08 -3.49 13.80
N ARG A 6 -11.24 -3.09 14.35
CA ARG A 6 -11.33 -2.13 15.46
C ARG A 6 -10.70 -2.66 16.75
N LEU A 7 -10.83 -3.95 17.04
CA LEU A 7 -10.19 -4.57 18.20
C LEU A 7 -8.66 -4.49 18.09
N PHE A 8 -8.11 -4.65 16.89
CA PHE A 8 -6.67 -4.49 16.68
C PHE A 8 -6.18 -3.04 16.88
N ARG A 9 -6.99 -2.02 16.55
CA ARG A 9 -6.65 -0.61 16.87
C ARG A 9 -6.48 -0.36 18.37
N ALA A 10 -7.10 -1.18 19.23
CA ALA A 10 -6.92 -1.08 20.67
C ALA A 10 -5.55 -1.58 21.16
N LEU A 11 -4.75 -2.24 20.30
CA LEU A 11 -3.42 -2.73 20.63
C LEU A 11 -2.36 -1.62 20.73
N GLY A 12 -2.66 -0.42 20.23
CA GLY A 12 -1.76 0.73 20.22
C GLY A 12 -1.61 1.34 18.82
N GLY A 13 -1.16 2.60 18.76
CA GLY A 13 -0.85 3.28 17.48
C GLY A 13 0.42 2.78 16.80
N ASP A 14 1.14 1.86 17.44
CA ASP A 14 2.34 1.19 16.97
C ASP A 14 2.05 -0.18 16.32
N ALA A 15 0.79 -0.60 16.24
CA ALA A 15 0.39 -1.88 15.65
C ALA A 15 -0.05 -1.71 14.19
N ASP A 16 0.75 -2.25 13.27
CA ASP A 16 0.38 -2.42 11.87
C ASP A 16 -0.21 -3.82 11.67
N VAL A 17 -1.46 -3.89 11.17
CA VAL A 17 -2.22 -5.13 11.06
C VAL A 17 -2.43 -5.46 9.60
N ARG A 18 -1.87 -6.59 9.19
CA ARG A 18 -1.99 -7.15 7.86
C ARG A 18 -2.92 -8.37 7.88
N SER A 19 -3.57 -8.65 6.76
CA SER A 19 -4.44 -9.82 6.63
C SER A 19 -4.22 -10.58 5.34
N VAL A 20 -4.35 -11.89 5.43
CA VAL A 20 -4.51 -12.78 4.28
C VAL A 20 -5.93 -13.34 4.31
N ASN A 21 -6.73 -13.01 3.31
CA ASN A 21 -8.10 -13.50 3.18
C ASN A 21 -8.15 -14.80 2.38
N CYS A 22 -9.07 -15.70 2.75
CA CYS A 22 -9.40 -16.85 1.93
C CYS A 22 -9.99 -16.41 0.59
N ASN A 23 -9.75 -17.19 -0.46
CA ASN A 23 -10.36 -16.93 -1.77
C ASN A 23 -11.85 -17.32 -1.78
N GLU A 24 -12.57 -16.93 -2.83
CA GLU A 24 -14.02 -17.19 -2.94
C GLU A 24 -14.39 -18.68 -3.04
N ALA A 25 -13.50 -19.53 -3.56
CA ALA A 25 -13.73 -20.97 -3.63
C ALA A 25 -13.62 -21.61 -2.22
N GLU A 26 -12.62 -21.20 -1.44
CA GLU A 26 -12.48 -21.57 -0.04
C GLU A 26 -13.67 -21.08 0.78
N ALA A 27 -14.07 -19.82 0.59
CA ALA A 27 -15.22 -19.23 1.24
C ALA A 27 -16.53 -20.01 0.96
N THR A 28 -16.75 -20.40 -0.29
CA THR A 28 -17.91 -21.22 -0.69
C THR A 28 -17.87 -22.58 -0.01
N THR A 29 -16.70 -23.20 0.06
CA THR A 29 -16.50 -24.48 0.74
C THR A 29 -16.80 -24.37 2.24
N ILE A 30 -16.36 -23.28 2.87
CA ILE A 30 -16.66 -22.98 4.28
C ILE A 30 -18.18 -22.81 4.49
N ASP A 31 -18.85 -22.01 3.65
CA ASP A 31 -20.30 -21.80 3.75
C ASP A 31 -21.07 -23.14 3.66
N VAL A 32 -20.69 -24.02 2.72
CA VAL A 32 -21.28 -25.37 2.57
C VAL A 32 -21.03 -26.23 3.81
N ALA A 33 -19.81 -26.22 4.34
CA ALA A 33 -19.47 -26.97 5.53
C ALA A 33 -20.25 -26.49 6.77
N VAL A 34 -20.36 -25.18 6.96
CA VAL A 34 -21.12 -24.58 8.07
C VAL A 34 -22.61 -24.90 7.94
N ALA A 35 -23.18 -24.83 6.73
CA ALA A 35 -24.58 -25.21 6.51
C ALA A 35 -24.87 -26.68 6.86
N SER A 36 -23.92 -27.56 6.59
CA SER A 36 -24.03 -28.99 6.92
C SER A 36 -23.92 -29.25 8.43
N LEU A 37 -22.96 -28.61 9.09
CA LEU A 37 -22.66 -28.86 10.52
C LEU A 37 -23.57 -28.07 11.47
N PHE A 38 -23.97 -26.86 11.08
CA PHE A 38 -24.70 -25.90 11.93
C PHE A 38 -25.85 -25.23 11.16
N PRO A 39 -26.93 -25.97 10.83
CA PRO A 39 -28.01 -25.44 10.00
C PRO A 39 -28.70 -24.18 10.55
N SER A 40 -28.84 -24.08 11.87
CA SER A 40 -29.44 -22.90 12.52
C SER A 40 -28.59 -21.63 12.39
N LEU A 41 -27.26 -21.79 12.33
CA LEU A 41 -26.33 -20.69 12.15
C LEU A 41 -26.31 -20.24 10.67
N ALA A 42 -26.38 -21.21 9.74
CA ALA A 42 -26.47 -20.92 8.31
C ALA A 42 -27.85 -20.39 7.87
N ALA A 43 -28.91 -20.64 8.64
CA ALA A 43 -30.25 -20.12 8.41
C ALA A 43 -30.41 -18.63 8.78
N ALA A 44 -29.40 -18.02 9.39
CA ALA A 44 -29.39 -16.58 9.59
C ALA A 44 -29.20 -15.88 8.23
N ASP A 45 -30.19 -15.09 7.82
CA ASP A 45 -30.18 -14.41 6.53
C ASP A 45 -28.92 -13.53 6.35
N ASN A 46 -28.29 -13.66 5.17
CA ASN A 46 -27.16 -12.86 4.71
C ASN A 46 -25.87 -12.96 5.55
N VAL A 47 -25.67 -14.03 6.33
CA VAL A 47 -24.40 -14.29 7.01
C VAL A 47 -23.45 -15.06 6.09
N LYS A 48 -22.19 -14.60 6.03
CA LYS A 48 -21.10 -15.22 5.25
C LYS A 48 -19.94 -15.59 6.14
N PHE A 49 -19.42 -16.81 5.96
CA PHE A 49 -18.27 -17.30 6.72
C PHE A 49 -17.01 -17.19 5.88
N ARG A 50 -15.90 -16.82 6.52
CA ARG A 50 -14.60 -16.58 5.89
C ARG A 50 -13.49 -17.02 6.83
N HIS A 51 -12.39 -17.48 6.25
CA HIS A 51 -11.13 -17.71 6.96
C HIS A 51 -10.20 -16.53 6.66
N VAL A 52 -9.71 -15.88 7.71
CA VAL A 52 -8.78 -14.75 7.59
C VAL A 52 -7.67 -14.92 8.60
N THR A 53 -6.43 -14.84 8.13
CA THR A 53 -5.24 -14.82 8.98
C THR A 53 -4.80 -13.39 9.18
N PHE A 54 -4.58 -12.98 10.44
CA PHE A 54 -4.04 -11.66 10.77
C PHE A 54 -2.59 -11.75 11.21
N HIS A 55 -1.75 -10.90 10.65
CA HIS A 55 -0.37 -10.67 11.11
C HIS A 55 -0.31 -9.28 11.73
N VAL A 56 0.15 -9.19 12.99
CA VAL A 56 0.26 -7.92 13.71
C VAL A 56 1.73 -7.65 13.98
N PHE A 57 2.23 -6.55 13.40
CA PHE A 57 3.61 -6.11 13.57
C PHE A 57 3.64 -4.88 14.47
N ARG A 58 4.63 -4.84 15.36
CA ARG A 58 4.90 -3.65 16.16
C ARG A 58 5.94 -2.80 15.46
N LEU A 59 5.55 -1.60 15.05
CA LEU A 59 6.35 -0.63 14.33
C LEU A 59 6.68 0.56 15.23
N HIS A 60 7.73 1.32 14.91
CA HIS A 60 8.04 2.52 15.71
C HIS A 60 7.05 3.65 15.48
N ASN A 61 6.56 3.78 14.24
CA ASN A 61 5.57 4.76 13.84
C ASN A 61 4.79 4.17 12.67
N VAL A 62 3.53 3.81 12.89
CA VAL A 62 2.66 3.30 11.82
C VAL A 62 2.14 4.49 11.03
N GLU A 63 2.36 4.47 9.72
CA GLU A 63 1.85 5.49 8.79
C GLU A 63 0.45 5.09 8.30
N ASP A 64 -0.50 6.01 8.36
CA ASP A 64 -1.85 5.89 7.79
C ASP A 64 -2.25 7.26 7.16
N PRO A 65 -2.24 7.41 5.83
CA PRO A 65 -2.04 6.37 4.81
C PRO A 65 -0.59 5.89 4.71
N CYS A 66 -0.36 4.78 3.98
CA CYS A 66 0.98 4.30 3.66
C CYS A 66 1.75 5.31 2.78
N GLU A 67 3.00 5.60 3.12
CA GLU A 67 3.81 6.63 2.45
C GLU A 67 4.94 6.05 1.58
N ASP A 68 5.32 6.78 0.52
CA ASP A 68 6.39 6.43 -0.42
C ASP A 68 7.70 7.17 -0.06
N TYR A 69 8.76 6.41 0.21
CA TYR A 69 10.12 6.93 0.42
C TYR A 69 11.11 6.49 -0.67
N GLY A 70 10.62 5.88 -1.75
CA GLY A 70 11.44 5.32 -2.83
C GLY A 70 12.12 4.01 -2.45
N GLN A 71 11.62 3.33 -1.42
CA GLN A 71 12.16 2.07 -0.94
C GLN A 71 11.75 0.90 -1.84
N THR A 72 12.61 -0.11 -1.90
CA THR A 72 12.37 -1.34 -2.66
C THR A 72 12.79 -2.56 -1.86
N ALA A 73 12.08 -3.68 -2.01
CA ALA A 73 12.46 -4.97 -1.45
C ALA A 73 12.72 -6.02 -2.53
N VAL A 74 13.65 -6.93 -2.24
CA VAL A 74 13.88 -8.17 -2.97
C VAL A 74 13.69 -9.34 -2.01
N PHE A 75 12.80 -10.27 -2.35
CA PHE A 75 12.72 -11.55 -1.65
C PHE A 75 13.85 -12.47 -2.12
N ASN A 76 14.78 -12.80 -1.22
CA ASN A 76 15.93 -13.67 -1.50
C ASN A 76 15.54 -15.15 -1.46
N GLY A 77 14.43 -15.47 -0.79
CA GLY A 77 13.99 -16.84 -0.57
C GLY A 77 14.26 -17.37 0.83
N TYR A 78 13.61 -18.49 1.17
CA TYR A 78 13.90 -19.21 2.41
C TYR A 78 15.28 -19.90 2.35
N ASP A 79 15.96 -19.94 3.49
CA ASP A 79 17.27 -20.57 3.61
C ASP A 79 17.14 -22.11 3.56
N ILE A 80 18.18 -22.78 3.07
CA ILE A 80 18.18 -24.23 2.79
C ILE A 80 18.15 -25.06 4.09
N GLN A 81 18.58 -24.49 5.22
CA GLN A 81 18.63 -25.17 6.52
C GLN A 81 17.27 -25.26 7.22
N ASP A 82 16.30 -24.43 6.86
CA ASP A 82 14.91 -24.53 7.34
C ASP A 82 14.11 -25.61 6.59
N LYS A 83 14.68 -26.21 5.52
CA LYS A 83 14.07 -27.31 4.74
C LYS A 83 14.52 -28.68 5.28
N ALA A 84 13.95 -29.10 6.41
CA ALA A 84 14.04 -30.49 6.88
C ALA A 84 13.23 -31.49 6.01
N THR A 85 12.54 -31.03 4.97
CA THR A 85 11.76 -31.88 4.08
C THR A 85 12.22 -31.63 2.65
N GLY A 86 12.84 -32.65 2.06
CA GLY A 86 13.56 -32.63 0.79
C GLY A 86 12.69 -32.41 -0.44
N ASP A 87 11.86 -31.37 -0.44
CA ASP A 87 11.16 -30.91 -1.62
C ASP A 87 11.91 -29.73 -2.22
N LYS A 88 12.47 -29.95 -3.40
CA LYS A 88 13.37 -29.04 -4.13
C LYS A 88 12.63 -27.87 -4.77
N ASP A 89 11.41 -27.57 -4.34
CA ASP A 89 10.67 -26.38 -4.73
C ASP A 89 10.91 -25.29 -3.69
N LEU A 90 11.99 -24.53 -3.89
CA LEU A 90 12.21 -23.29 -3.18
C LEU A 90 11.08 -22.35 -3.59
N SER A 91 10.19 -21.99 -2.65
CA SER A 91 9.02 -21.14 -2.97
C SER A 91 9.44 -19.96 -3.86
N SER A 92 8.73 -19.83 -4.98
CA SER A 92 8.95 -18.79 -5.98
C SER A 92 8.48 -17.43 -5.50
N SER A 93 7.70 -17.39 -4.42
CA SER A 93 7.17 -16.15 -3.85
C SER A 93 6.90 -16.23 -2.34
N TYR A 94 6.64 -15.07 -1.74
CA TYR A 94 6.24 -14.89 -0.35
C TYR A 94 5.03 -13.97 -0.28
N GLN A 95 3.89 -14.49 0.20
CA GLN A 95 2.71 -13.70 0.47
C GLN A 95 2.77 -13.16 1.91
N LEU A 96 2.94 -11.84 2.05
CA LEU A 96 2.91 -11.16 3.35
C LEU A 96 1.46 -10.93 3.80
N ASP A 97 0.64 -10.49 2.85
CA ASP A 97 -0.78 -10.13 3.01
C ASP A 97 -1.47 -10.16 1.63
N ASP A 98 -2.70 -9.67 1.56
CA ASP A 98 -3.45 -9.64 0.29
C ASP A 98 -2.92 -8.63 -0.74
N ASP A 99 -2.20 -7.59 -0.30
CA ASP A 99 -1.66 -6.55 -1.16
C ASP A 99 -0.23 -6.88 -1.64
N TRP A 100 0.51 -7.67 -0.84
CA TRP A 100 1.92 -7.96 -1.05
C TRP A 100 2.21 -9.44 -1.26
N ASN A 101 2.55 -9.78 -2.52
CA ASN A 101 3.15 -11.05 -2.89
C ASN A 101 4.50 -10.84 -3.59
N PHE A 102 5.60 -11.14 -2.90
CA PHE A 102 6.95 -10.91 -3.38
C PHE A 102 7.48 -12.10 -4.16
N ARG A 103 7.75 -11.93 -5.46
CA ARG A 103 8.46 -12.95 -6.25
C ARG A 103 9.95 -12.95 -5.94
N ARG A 104 10.54 -14.14 -5.85
CA ARG A 104 11.96 -14.32 -5.56
C ARG A 104 12.82 -13.60 -6.60
N GLY A 105 13.78 -12.81 -6.13
CA GLY A 105 14.72 -12.07 -6.98
C GLY A 105 14.13 -10.86 -7.71
N VAL A 106 12.84 -10.56 -7.53
CA VAL A 106 12.19 -9.40 -8.16
C VAL A 106 12.30 -8.19 -7.23
N CYS A 107 12.84 -7.09 -7.76
CA CYS A 107 12.87 -5.81 -7.07
C CYS A 107 11.48 -5.18 -7.11
N THR A 108 10.89 -5.00 -5.93
CA THR A 108 9.51 -4.56 -5.76
C THR A 108 9.49 -3.25 -4.97
N PRO A 109 8.95 -2.15 -5.51
CA PRO A 109 8.70 -0.92 -4.75
C PRO A 109 7.73 -1.17 -3.61
N ILE A 110 7.99 -0.59 -2.44
CA ILE A 110 7.20 -0.80 -1.22
C ILE A 110 6.97 0.51 -0.47
N ASP A 111 5.95 0.54 0.38
CA ASP A 111 5.68 1.63 1.32
C ASP A 111 6.58 1.56 2.57
N GLY A 112 6.58 2.65 3.35
CA GLY A 112 7.35 2.79 4.59
C GLY A 112 7.05 1.71 5.64
N ASN A 113 5.77 1.45 5.94
CA ASN A 113 5.40 0.42 6.93
C ASN A 113 5.91 -0.96 6.49
N THR A 114 5.74 -1.33 5.22
CA THR A 114 6.23 -2.60 4.67
C THR A 114 7.76 -2.68 4.74
N ALA A 115 8.49 -1.59 4.43
CA ALA A 115 9.94 -1.55 4.57
C ALA A 115 10.36 -1.79 6.03
N GLN A 116 9.68 -1.18 6.99
CA GLN A 116 9.95 -1.38 8.42
C GLN A 116 9.67 -2.82 8.86
N ILE A 117 8.56 -3.43 8.44
CA ILE A 117 8.23 -4.83 8.74
C ILE A 117 9.35 -5.76 8.26
N LEU A 118 9.77 -5.60 7.01
CA LEU A 118 10.79 -6.46 6.39
C LEU A 118 12.16 -6.28 7.03
N GLN A 119 12.52 -5.08 7.49
CA GLN A 119 13.82 -4.79 8.10
C GLN A 119 13.91 -5.14 9.58
N THR A 120 12.82 -5.01 10.34
CA THR A 120 12.87 -5.09 11.81
C THR A 120 12.35 -6.41 12.38
N SER A 121 11.65 -7.20 11.59
CA SER A 121 11.14 -8.51 12.02
C SER A 121 12.12 -9.66 11.75
N TRP A 122 11.66 -10.89 11.99
CA TRP A 122 12.38 -12.11 11.60
C TRP A 122 12.55 -12.23 10.07
N MET A 123 11.77 -11.49 9.28
CA MET A 123 11.78 -11.53 7.81
C MET A 123 13.05 -10.93 7.20
N GLN A 124 13.81 -10.11 7.93
CA GLN A 124 15.06 -9.51 7.45
C GLN A 124 16.07 -10.54 6.91
N ARG A 125 15.97 -11.79 7.36
CA ARG A 125 16.81 -12.91 6.91
C ARG A 125 16.52 -13.33 5.46
N TYR A 126 15.32 -13.07 4.97
CA TYR A 126 14.85 -13.50 3.66
C TYR A 126 14.66 -12.34 2.67
N PHE A 127 14.83 -11.09 3.12
CA PHE A 127 14.58 -9.89 2.32
C PHE A 127 15.78 -8.95 2.32
N SER A 128 16.07 -8.37 1.16
CA SER A 128 16.97 -7.23 1.02
C SER A 128 16.14 -5.98 0.74
N VAL A 129 16.19 -5.00 1.64
CA VAL A 129 15.50 -3.72 1.47
C VAL A 129 16.52 -2.63 1.15
N SER A 130 16.25 -1.83 0.12
CA SER A 130 17.06 -0.69 -0.31
C SER A 130 16.28 0.62 -0.18
N GLY A 131 17.01 1.71 0.10
CA GLY A 131 16.43 3.03 0.40
C GLY A 131 16.27 3.29 1.90
N ASP A 132 15.91 4.52 2.25
CA ASP A 132 15.72 4.99 3.61
C ASP A 132 14.56 6.01 3.69
N TYR A 133 14.31 6.54 4.88
CA TYR A 133 13.26 7.53 5.13
C TYR A 133 13.71 8.97 4.88
N SER A 134 14.83 9.20 4.17
CA SER A 134 15.41 10.55 4.02
C SER A 134 14.57 11.49 3.14
N ARG A 135 13.76 10.95 2.23
CA ARG A 135 12.95 11.72 1.29
C ARG A 135 11.55 11.13 1.15
N HIS A 136 10.56 11.84 1.71
CA HIS A 136 9.15 11.57 1.49
C HIS A 136 8.72 11.99 0.07
N ARG A 137 7.98 11.11 -0.62
CA ARG A 137 7.50 11.29 -2.00
C ARG A 137 5.96 11.40 -2.09
N GLY A 138 5.29 11.47 -0.94
CA GLY A 138 3.83 11.45 -0.84
C GLY A 138 3.27 10.04 -0.63
N PRO A 139 1.94 9.86 -0.74
CA PRO A 139 1.28 8.58 -0.50
C PRO A 139 1.75 7.49 -1.47
N PHE A 140 1.92 6.27 -0.96
CA PHE A 140 2.27 5.12 -1.80
C PHE A 140 1.05 4.66 -2.61
N VAL A 141 1.23 4.51 -3.93
CA VAL A 141 0.18 4.06 -4.85
C VAL A 141 0.64 2.78 -5.54
N ALA A 142 0.17 1.63 -5.06
CA ALA A 142 0.58 0.31 -5.57
C ALA A 142 0.33 0.15 -7.09
N SER A 143 -0.76 0.71 -7.63
CA SER A 143 -1.07 0.64 -9.06
C SER A 143 -0.10 1.41 -9.96
N ALA A 144 0.69 2.33 -9.41
CA ALA A 144 1.74 3.01 -10.14
C ALA A 144 2.95 2.10 -10.43
N TYR A 145 3.02 0.95 -9.76
CA TYR A 145 4.12 0.00 -9.84
C TYR A 145 3.59 -1.33 -10.40
N SER A 146 3.98 -1.72 -11.61
CA SER A 146 3.67 -3.08 -12.07
C SER A 146 4.48 -4.08 -11.24
N MET A 147 3.80 -5.00 -10.56
CA MET A 147 4.42 -6.14 -9.86
C MET A 147 5.18 -7.10 -10.80
N ASP A 148 5.18 -6.81 -12.11
CA ASP A 148 6.02 -7.46 -13.11
C ASP A 148 7.36 -6.75 -13.42
N GLY A 149 7.76 -5.74 -12.63
CA GLY A 149 9.04 -5.06 -12.78
C GLY A 149 9.16 -4.21 -14.06
N SER A 150 8.07 -4.05 -14.81
CA SER A 150 8.01 -3.15 -15.97
C SER A 150 7.58 -1.75 -15.53
N PRO A 151 8.29 -0.67 -15.91
CA PRO A 151 7.88 0.67 -15.55
C PRO A 151 6.55 0.99 -16.26
N VAL A 152 5.53 1.33 -15.48
CA VAL A 152 4.32 1.96 -16.01
C VAL A 152 4.69 3.40 -16.33
N SER A 153 4.64 3.76 -17.61
CA SER A 153 4.80 5.15 -18.02
C SER A 153 3.64 5.96 -17.46
N GLN A 154 3.94 6.89 -16.54
CA GLN A 154 3.00 7.90 -16.11
C GLN A 154 2.70 8.81 -17.30
N GLN A 155 1.55 8.60 -17.94
CA GLN A 155 1.03 9.58 -18.88
C GLN A 155 0.40 10.69 -18.05
N ALA A 156 1.11 11.83 -17.98
CA ALA A 156 0.66 13.03 -17.29
C ALA A 156 -0.73 13.42 -17.80
N ALA A 157 -1.70 13.50 -16.89
CA ALA A 157 -3.02 14.04 -17.17
C ALA A 157 -2.85 15.49 -17.61
N SER A 158 -3.19 15.76 -18.88
CA SER A 158 -3.18 17.07 -19.49
C SER A 158 -4.26 17.92 -18.84
N THR A 159 -3.87 19.02 -18.20
CA THR A 159 -4.78 20.09 -17.82
C THR A 159 -5.32 20.76 -19.10
N PRO A 160 -6.62 21.07 -19.20
CA PRO A 160 -7.13 21.79 -20.36
C PRO A 160 -6.66 23.25 -20.32
N GLU A 161 -5.95 23.59 -21.39
CA GLU A 161 -5.41 24.88 -21.79
C GLU A 161 -6.53 25.93 -21.88
N ALA A 162 -6.38 27.02 -21.10
CA ALA A 162 -7.24 28.19 -21.19
C ALA A 162 -6.96 28.93 -22.50
N ALA A 163 -8.00 29.06 -23.33
CA ALA A 163 -7.97 29.71 -24.62
C ALA A 163 -7.55 31.19 -24.54
N VAL A 164 -6.42 31.52 -25.16
CA VAL A 164 -5.99 32.89 -25.48
C VAL A 164 -6.55 33.26 -26.85
N ALA A 165 -7.46 34.24 -26.87
CA ALA A 165 -7.92 34.90 -28.10
C ALA A 165 -7.05 36.13 -28.41
N ASN A 166 -6.60 36.19 -29.66
CA ASN A 166 -5.77 37.24 -30.27
C ASN A 166 -6.55 38.53 -30.59
N GLN A 167 -5.77 39.60 -30.85
CA GLN A 167 -5.99 40.80 -31.74
C GLN A 167 -5.95 42.18 -31.00
N PRO A 168 -5.55 43.31 -31.65
CA PRO A 168 -4.17 43.80 -31.62
C PRO A 168 -4.00 45.31 -31.30
N SER A 169 -2.71 45.71 -31.25
CA SER A 169 -2.06 47.02 -31.10
C SER A 169 -2.79 48.33 -31.46
N SER A 170 -2.61 49.39 -30.64
CA SER A 170 -1.80 50.58 -31.00
C SER A 170 -1.86 51.77 -30.00
N THR A 171 -0.66 52.33 -29.78
CA THR A 171 -0.29 53.76 -29.63
C THR A 171 -0.60 54.62 -28.38
N LEU A 172 0.52 55.05 -27.78
CA LEU A 172 0.96 56.43 -27.46
C LEU A 172 0.48 57.18 -26.19
N SER A 173 1.51 57.64 -25.47
CA SER A 173 1.72 59.01 -24.94
C SER A 173 1.33 59.33 -23.49
N SER A 174 2.39 59.52 -22.68
CA SER A 174 2.69 60.63 -21.76
C SER A 174 1.53 61.32 -21.01
N SER A 175 1.58 61.31 -19.68
CA SER A 175 1.98 62.48 -18.87
C SER A 175 1.82 62.25 -17.36
N LEU A 176 2.61 63.01 -16.60
CA LEU A 176 2.69 63.10 -15.14
C LEU A 176 1.35 63.47 -14.47
N ILE A 177 1.19 63.12 -13.18
CA ILE A 177 0.99 64.05 -12.03
C ILE A 177 0.82 63.24 -10.72
N GLU A 178 1.77 63.50 -9.81
CA GLU A 178 1.82 63.59 -8.33
C GLU A 178 0.79 62.89 -7.37
N PRO A 179 1.24 62.60 -6.12
CA PRO A 179 0.50 61.83 -5.12
C PRO A 179 -0.38 62.71 -4.23
N LEU A 180 -1.36 62.10 -3.53
CA LEU A 180 -1.94 62.73 -2.35
C LEU A 180 -2.08 61.76 -1.18
N ASP A 181 -1.70 62.31 -0.03
CA ASP A 181 -1.51 61.74 1.28
C ASP A 181 -2.71 61.05 1.94
N MET A 182 -2.32 60.22 2.91
CA MET A 182 -2.97 59.81 4.16
C MET A 182 -4.32 60.50 4.54
N ILE A 183 -5.19 59.74 5.22
CA ILE A 183 -5.59 59.94 6.65
C ILE A 183 -6.87 59.12 7.01
N ASN A 184 -6.81 58.44 8.17
CA ASN A 184 -7.89 58.01 9.10
C ASN A 184 -8.91 56.97 8.60
N ILE A 185 -9.24 55.86 9.29
CA ILE A 185 -9.20 55.40 10.70
C ILE A 185 -8.94 53.89 10.70
#